data_AF-A0A2U3PVS1-F1
#
_entry.id   AF-A0A2U3PVS1-F1
#
_cell.length_a   1.000
_cell.length_b   1.000
_cell.length_c   1.000
_cell.angle_alpha   90.00
_cell.angle_beta   90.00
_cell.angle_gamma   90.00
#
_symmetry.space_group_name_H-M   'P 1'
#
loop_
_entity.id
_entity.type
_entity.pdbx_description
1 polymer ?
#
loop_
_entity_poly.entity_id
_entity_poly.type
_entity_poly.pdbx_seq_one_letter_code
_entity_poly.pdbx_strand_id
1 'polypeptide(L)' 'MPKENCVIVRTAGKQLDLLRGEASRIAKAANVGWWTDRAEIGTRFCFEDPKSKESFALTCDSLGITCHEG' A
#
# COMPACT_ATOMS: atom_id res chain seq x y z
N MET A 1 3.29 -4.26 15.97
CA MET A 1 2.92 -5.24 14.93
C MET A 1 4.06 -5.33 13.95
N PRO A 2 4.50 -6.53 13.55
CA PRO A 2 5.63 -6.65 12.64
C PRO A 2 5.24 -6.02 11.30
N LYS A 3 6.14 -5.19 10.75
CA LYS A 3 5.99 -4.45 9.50
C LYS A 3 6.05 -5.36 8.26
N GLU A 4 5.68 -6.62 8.40
CA GLU A 4 5.92 -7.69 7.41
C GLU A 4 5.04 -7.53 6.17
N ASN A 5 3.90 -6.86 6.32
CA ASN A 5 2.90 -6.70 5.26
C ASN A 5 2.83 -5.26 4.74
N CYS A 6 3.99 -4.61 4.62
CA CYS A 6 4.08 -3.21 4.23
C CYS A 6 4.83 -2.99 2.91
N VAL A 7 4.40 -1.98 2.15
CA VAL A 7 5.14 -1.46 0.99
C VAL A 7 5.33 0.05 1.11
N ILE A 8 6.47 0.56 0.69
CA ILE A 8 6.76 1.98 0.61
C ILE A 8 6.53 2.47 -0.81
N VAL A 9 5.74 3.52 -0.93
CA VAL A 9 5.44 4.16 -2.20
C VAL A 9 6.00 5.56 -2.26
N ARG A 10 6.72 5.85 -3.35
CA ARG A 10 7.35 7.15 -3.62
C ARG A 10 6.45 8.02 -4.49
N THR A 11 5.30 8.42 -3.96
CA THR A 11 4.37 9.33 -4.65
C THR A 11 3.72 10.33 -3.69
N ALA A 12 3.15 11.39 -4.25
CA ALA A 12 2.53 12.49 -3.53
C ALA A 12 1.28 13.02 -4.27
N GLY A 13 0.47 13.81 -3.55
CA GLY A 13 -0.73 14.45 -4.10
C GLY A 13 -1.75 13.44 -4.64
N LYS A 14 -2.31 13.72 -5.83
CA LYS A 14 -3.41 12.93 -6.42
C LYS A 14 -3.09 11.44 -6.60
N GLN A 15 -1.85 11.09 -6.93
CA GLN A 15 -1.44 9.69 -7.07
C GLN A 15 -1.44 8.97 -5.71
N LEU A 16 -1.04 9.65 -4.64
CA LEU A 16 -1.11 9.10 -3.30
C LEU A 16 -2.56 8.89 -2.84
N ASP A 17 -3.46 9.82 -3.17
CA ASP A 17 -4.88 9.69 -2.86
C ASP A 17 -5.55 8.54 -3.64
N LEU A 18 -5.16 8.34 -4.90
CA LEU A 18 -5.59 7.20 -5.69
C LEU A 18 -5.16 5.88 -5.04
N LEU A 19 -3.90 5.78 -4.60
CA LEU A 19 -3.40 4.59 -3.92
C LEU A 19 -4.10 4.33 -2.57
N ARG A 20 -4.48 5.37 -1.82
CA ARG A 20 -5.31 5.21 -0.62
C ARG A 20 -6.67 4.60 -0.95
N GLY A 21 -7.28 5.02 -2.06
CA GLY A 21 -8.51 4.42 -2.58
C GLY A 21 -8.33 2.94 -2.91
N GLU A 22 -7.27 2.59 -3.63
CA GLU A 22 -6.97 1.20 -3.99
C GLU A 22 -6.67 0.32 -2.77
N ALA A 23 -5.87 0.81 -1.82
CA ALA A 23 -5.61 0.11 -0.57
C ALA A 23 -6.91 -0.17 0.20
N SER A 24 -7.80 0.83 0.30
CA SER A 24 -9.11 0.65 0.94
C SER A 24 -9.99 -0.35 0.20
N ARG A 25 -9.94 -0.39 -1.14
CA ARG A 25 -10.71 -1.34 -1.95
C ARG A 25 -10.23 -2.77 -1.72
N ILE A 26 -8.92 -2.98 -1.72
CA ILE A 26 -8.28 -4.29 -1.50
C ILE A 26 -8.58 -4.78 -0.08
N ALA A 27 -8.33 -3.94 0.93
CA ALA A 27 -8.56 -4.28 2.33
C ALA A 27 -10.04 -4.65 2.59
N LYS A 28 -10.97 -3.89 2.00
CA LYS A 28 -12.41 -4.19 2.09
C LYS A 28 -12.77 -5.52 1.41
N ALA A 29 -12.19 -5.84 0.26
CA ALA A 29 -12.43 -7.09 -0.44
C ALA A 29 -11.90 -8.31 0.32
N ALA A 30 -10.76 -8.15 1.01
CA ALA A 30 -10.14 -9.19 1.83
C ALA A 30 -10.68 -9.25 3.28
N ASN A 31 -11.54 -8.31 3.68
CA ASN A 31 -12.06 -8.16 5.05
C ASN A 31 -10.93 -8.03 6.10
N VAL A 32 -9.96 -7.16 5.80
CA VAL A 32 -8.81 -6.88 6.66
C VAL A 32 -8.64 -5.38 6.92
N GLY A 33 -7.90 -5.05 7.97
CA GLY A 33 -7.41 -3.70 8.23
C GLY A 33 -6.26 -3.29 7.30
N TRP A 34 -6.13 -1.98 7.11
CA TRP A 34 -4.96 -1.36 6.48
C TRP A 34 -4.69 0.02 7.11
N TRP A 35 -3.45 0.48 7.05
CA TRP A 35 -3.07 1.80 7.54
C TRP A 35 -1.87 2.34 6.75
N THR A 36 -1.63 3.64 6.89
CA THR A 36 -0.46 4.30 6.31
C THR A 36 0.43 4.90 7.37
N ASP A 37 1.73 4.72 7.23
CA ASP A 37 2.75 5.36 8.04
C ASP A 37 3.65 6.25 7.18
N ARG A 38 4.30 7.23 7.81
CA ARG A 38 5.38 7.98 7.15
C ARG A 38 6.64 7.11 7.09
N ALA A 39 7.26 7.01 5.91
CA ALA A 39 8.59 6.42 5.74
C ALA A 39 9.63 7.52 5.44
N GLU A 40 10.92 7.21 5.61
CA GLU A 40 12.01 8.14 5.25
C GLU A 40 11.95 8.59 3.79
N ILE A 41 11.46 7.71 2.92
CA ILE A 41 11.44 7.88 1.46
C ILE A 41 10.02 7.72 0.88
N GLY A 42 9.00 8.25 1.55
CA GLY A 42 7.63 8.30 1.02
C GLY A 42 6.56 7.90 2.03
N THR A 43 5.51 7.25 1.54
CA THR A 43 4.40 6.75 2.38
C THR A 43 4.44 5.23 2.42
N ARG A 44 4.44 4.66 3.62
CA ARG A 44 4.32 3.22 3.83
C ARG A 44 2.84 2.86 3.91
N PHE A 45 2.42 1.87 3.13
CA PHE A 45 1.11 1.25 3.18
C PHE A 45 1.25 -0.13 3.80
N CYS A 46 0.49 -0.41 4.84
CA CYS A 46 0.53 -1.67 5.57
C CYS A 46 -0.84 -2.32 5.59
N PHE A 47 -0.85 -3.64 5.52
CA PHE A 47 -2.05 -4.48 5.57
C PHE A 47 -1.91 -5.50 6.71
N GLU A 48 -3.02 -6.04 7.21
CA GLU A 48 -2.95 -7.10 8.22
C GLU A 48 -2.45 -8.43 7.65
N ASP A 49 -2.65 -8.66 6.34
CA ASP A 49 -2.30 -9.91 5.67
C ASP A 49 -1.36 -9.71 4.46
N PRO A 50 -0.53 -10.73 4.13
CA PRO A 50 0.43 -10.63 3.04
C PRO A 50 -0.21 -10.65 1.65
N LYS A 51 -1.40 -11.25 1.46
CA LYS A 51 -2.06 -11.31 0.14
C LYS A 51 -2.58 -9.94 -0.28
N SER A 52 -3.08 -9.15 0.67
CA SER A 52 -3.47 -7.76 0.44
C SER A 52 -2.27 -6.89 0.11
N LYS A 53 -1.12 -7.10 0.79
CA LYS A 53 0.17 -6.46 0.44
C LYS A 53 0.55 -6.75 -1.01
N GLU A 54 0.56 -8.02 -1.41
CA GLU A 54 0.91 -8.45 -2.77
C GLU A 54 -0.05 -7.87 -3.82
N SER A 55 -1.35 -7.93 -3.56
CA SER A 55 -2.38 -7.35 -4.44
C SER A 55 -2.19 -5.84 -4.63
N PHE A 56 -1.81 -5.14 -3.56
CA PHE A 56 -1.53 -3.72 -3.61
C PHE A 56 -0.23 -3.41 -4.37
N ALA A 57 0.83 -4.21 -4.18
CA ALA A 57 2.07 -4.08 -4.96
C ALA A 57 1.82 -4.27 -6.47
N LEU A 58 1.04 -5.28 -6.87
CA LEU A 58 0.62 -5.47 -8.26
C LEU A 58 -0.19 -4.28 -8.80
N THR A 59 -1.03 -3.68 -7.95
CA THR A 59 -1.78 -2.48 -8.31
C THR A 59 -0.85 -1.30 -8.55
N CYS A 60 0.17 -1.11 -7.70
CA CYS A 60 1.20 -0.10 -7.94
C CYS A 60 1.87 -0.27 -9.30
N ASP A 61 2.31 -1.49 -9.62
CA ASP A 61 3.02 -1.80 -10.87
C ASP A 61 2.12 -1.52 -12.08
N SER A 62 0.82 -1.87 -11.99
CA SER A 62 -0.16 -1.59 -13.05
C SER A 62 -0.38 -0.08 -13.29
N LEU A 63 -0.18 0.74 -12.25
CA LEU A 63 -0.27 2.20 -12.31
C LEU A 63 1.06 2.86 -12.70
N GLY A 64 2.12 2.07 -12.91
CA GLY A 64 3.46 2.55 -13.20
C GLY A 64 4.12 3.24 -11.99
N ILE A 65 3.68 2.93 -10.77
CA ILE A 65 4.19 3.52 -9.54
C ILE A 65 5.17 2.55 -8.89
N THR A 66 6.40 3.00 -8.63
CA THR A 66 7.41 2.18 -7.95
C THR A 66 7.03 1.96 -6.49
N CYS A 67 6.66 0.72 -6.15
CA CYS A 67 6.46 0.25 -4.78
C CYS A 67 7.65 -0.60 -4.34
N HIS A 68 8.25 -0.25 -3.20
CA HIS A 68 9.35 -0.99 -2.60
C HIS A 68 8.81 -1.80 -1.40
N GLU A 69 9.35 -2.98 -1.13
CA GLU A 69 9.06 -3.67 0.13
C GLU A 69 9.56 -2.82 1.32
N GLY A 70 8.73 -2.68 2.36
CA GLY A 70 8.80 -1.58 3.33
C GLY A 70 9.10 -1.93 4.77
#